data_AF-A0A7J2NR24-F1
#
_entry.id   AF-A0A7J2NR24-F1
#
_cell.length_a   1.000
_cell.length_b   1.000
_cell.length_c   1.000
_cell.angle_alpha   90.00
_cell.angle_beta   90.00
_cell.angle_gamma   90.00
#
_symmetry.space_group_name_H-M   'P 1'
#
loop_
_entity.id
_entity.type
_entity.pdbx_description
1 polymer ?
#
loop_
_entity_poly.entity_id
_entity_poly.type
_entity_poly.pdbx_seq_one_letter_code
_entity_poly.pdbx_strand_id
1 'polypeptide(L)'
;MASTSILASYPLWVYHPVKEANMEEHLYGDMSLVKLCEDSQHVFRCDIMDPLVSNSVSEFLSPLTSLSEDPRCLGYPVTLWLAHEFSGASNSKLLQYYDLIEKTLSDEGILEPLRMEELSCSFADKLHGITNLFEGGEGFDRV
;
A
#
# COMPACT_ATOMS: atom_id res chain seq x y z
N MET A 1 -3.44 17.33 27.87
CA MET A 1 -3.04 15.93 28.13
C MET A 1 -1.61 15.97 28.63
N ALA A 2 -1.39 15.65 29.90
CA ALA A 2 -0.08 15.72 30.54
C ALA A 2 0.39 14.31 30.87
N SER A 3 1.66 14.03 30.55
CA SER A 3 2.51 13.02 31.19
C SER A 3 2.41 11.55 30.74
N THR A 4 2.30 11.29 29.43
CA THR A 4 2.79 10.03 28.84
C THR A 4 3.99 10.25 27.91
N SER A 5 4.05 11.41 27.25
CA SER A 5 5.18 11.85 26.40
C SER A 5 6.49 12.10 27.15
N ILE A 6 6.49 12.16 28.48
CA ILE A 6 7.70 12.32 29.30
C ILE A 6 8.40 10.97 29.56
N LEU A 7 7.68 9.85 29.43
CA LEU A 7 8.21 8.50 29.71
C LEU A 7 8.66 7.77 28.44
N ALA A 8 8.18 8.20 27.26
CA ALA A 8 8.55 7.61 25.99
C ALA A 8 9.33 8.64 25.17
N SER A 9 10.55 8.30 24.75
CA SER A 9 11.39 9.18 23.92
C SER A 9 10.77 9.49 22.55
N TYR A 10 9.73 8.75 22.14
CA TYR A 10 9.02 8.90 20.87
C TYR A 10 7.52 8.61 21.06
N PRO A 11 6.62 9.27 20.31
CA PRO A 11 5.18 8.99 20.29
C PRO A 11 4.87 7.70 19.51
N LEU A 12 5.58 6.62 19.85
CA LEU A 12 5.46 5.29 19.25
C LEU A 12 4.54 4.43 20.11
N TRP A 13 3.52 3.84 19.50
CA TRP A 13 2.72 2.79 20.13
C TRP A 13 3.01 1.45 19.46
N VAL A 14 3.49 0.49 20.25
CA VAL A 14 3.74 -0.89 19.81
C VAL A 14 2.91 -1.81 20.66
N TYR A 15 2.01 -2.57 20.02
CA TYR A 15 1.33 -3.71 20.63
C TYR A 15 2.02 -4.99 20.14
N HIS A 16 2.81 -5.60 21.03
CA HIS A 16 3.69 -6.73 20.71
C HIS A 16 3.78 -7.78 21.83
N PRO A 17 3.90 -9.08 21.51
CA PRO A 17 3.56 -9.71 20.22
C PRO A 17 2.06 -10.02 20.13
N VAL A 18 1.44 -9.79 18.96
CA VAL A 18 0.07 -10.27 18.68
C VAL A 18 0.09 -11.75 18.32
N LYS A 19 1.11 -12.16 17.56
CA LYS A 19 1.31 -13.54 17.12
C LYS A 19 2.80 -13.78 16.87
N GLU A 20 3.31 -14.90 17.36
CA GLU A 20 4.70 -15.30 17.14
C GLU A 20 4.89 -15.93 15.75
N ALA A 21 6.13 -15.93 15.28
CA ALA A 21 6.51 -16.58 14.03
C ALA A 21 6.12 -18.07 14.04
N ASN A 22 5.47 -18.51 12.96
CA ASN A 22 5.07 -19.89 12.74
C ASN A 22 5.12 -20.22 11.24
N MET A 23 6.18 -20.92 10.83
CA MET A 23 6.38 -21.28 9.42
C MET A 23 5.32 -22.24 8.89
N GLU A 24 4.69 -23.06 9.74
CA GLU A 24 3.60 -23.95 9.34
C GLU A 24 2.33 -23.17 8.95
N GLU A 25 2.18 -21.96 9.50
CA GLU A 25 1.08 -21.04 9.23
C GLU A 25 1.48 -19.89 8.28
N HIS A 26 2.61 -20.02 7.57
CA HIS A 26 3.16 -18.96 6.70
C HIS A 26 3.46 -17.63 7.42
N LEU A 27 3.74 -17.68 8.73
CA LEU A 27 4.17 -16.53 9.52
C LEU A 27 5.68 -16.55 9.68
N TYR A 28 6.35 -15.72 8.87
CA TYR A 28 7.80 -15.72 8.80
C TYR A 28 8.46 -15.00 9.99
N GLY A 29 7.74 -14.16 10.74
CA GLY A 29 8.26 -13.37 11.85
C GLY A 29 7.17 -12.93 12.82
N ASP A 30 7.56 -12.29 13.92
CA ASP A 30 6.65 -11.89 14.99
C ASP A 30 5.79 -10.71 14.55
N MET A 31 4.48 -10.90 14.59
CA MET A 31 3.50 -9.91 14.16
C MET A 31 3.23 -8.91 15.29
N SER A 32 3.45 -7.64 14.98
CA SER A 32 3.21 -6.51 15.87
C SER A 32 2.28 -5.50 15.21
N LEU A 33 1.45 -4.83 16.01
CA LEU A 33 0.71 -3.66 15.55
C LEU A 33 1.43 -2.40 16.02
N VAL A 34 1.69 -1.48 15.09
CA VAL A 34 2.53 -0.32 15.34
C VAL A 34 1.84 0.93 14.83
N LYS A 35 1.82 1.97 15.66
CA LYS A 35 1.44 3.32 15.27
C LYS A 35 2.63 4.25 15.46
N LEU A 36 3.09 4.85 14.35
CA LEU A 36 4.36 5.59 14.26
C LEU A 36 4.21 7.09 14.54
N CYS A 37 2.99 7.62 14.49
CA CYS A 37 2.67 9.03 14.73
C CYS A 37 1.37 9.12 15.52
N GLU A 38 1.34 9.89 16.60
CA GLU A 38 0.15 10.05 17.47
C GLU A 38 -1.04 10.65 16.72
N ASP A 39 -0.77 11.67 15.89
CA ASP A 39 -1.78 12.46 15.17
C ASP A 39 -2.37 11.75 13.95
N SER A 40 -1.78 10.64 13.52
CA SER A 40 -2.25 9.86 12.38
C SER A 40 -3.24 8.76 12.79
N GLN A 41 -4.16 8.41 11.91
CA GLN A 41 -5.02 7.23 12.10
C GLN A 41 -4.34 5.93 11.62
N HIS A 42 -3.19 6.01 10.96
CA HIS A 42 -2.52 4.85 10.40
C HIS A 42 -1.92 3.94 11.47
N VAL A 43 -2.32 2.67 11.41
CA VAL A 43 -1.77 1.56 12.21
C VAL A 43 -1.27 0.50 11.25
N PHE A 44 -0.04 0.05 11.46
CA PHE A 44 0.62 -0.92 10.60
C PHE A 44 0.72 -2.28 11.27
N ARG A 45 0.57 -3.32 10.46
CA ARG A 45 1.11 -4.63 10.78
C ARG A 45 2.60 -4.62 10.42
N CYS A 46 3.44 -4.88 11.40
CA CYS A 46 4.88 -5.08 11.21
C CYS A 46 5.21 -6.53 11.56
N ASP A 47 5.65 -7.29 10.58
CA ASP A 47 6.20 -8.63 10.79
C ASP A 47 7.72 -8.50 10.99
N ILE A 48 8.20 -8.83 12.19
CA ILE A 48 9.59 -8.62 12.59
C ILE A 48 10.30 -9.99 12.55
N MET A 49 11.19 -10.17 11.58
CA MET A 49 11.98 -11.39 11.41
C MET A 49 13.14 -11.39 12.40
N ASP A 50 13.17 -12.36 13.31
CA ASP A 50 14.11 -12.47 14.43
C ASP A 50 14.17 -11.19 15.29
N PRO A 51 13.92 -11.24 16.62
CA PRO A 51 14.24 -10.10 17.46
C PRO A 51 15.75 -9.85 17.34
N LEU A 52 16.11 -8.77 16.63
CA LEU A 52 17.48 -8.30 16.49
C LEU A 52 18.10 -8.32 17.88
N VAL A 53 19.08 -9.21 18.02
CA VAL A 53 19.90 -9.48 19.20
C VAL A 53 19.89 -8.29 20.17
N SER A 54 19.26 -8.47 21.33
CA SER A 54 19.36 -7.66 22.55
C SER A 54 18.68 -6.29 22.67
N ASN A 55 18.01 -5.75 21.65
CA ASN A 55 17.34 -4.44 21.75
C ASN A 55 15.81 -4.51 21.79
N SER A 56 15.18 -3.58 22.51
CA SER A 56 13.72 -3.50 22.60
C SER A 56 13.10 -3.19 21.22
N VAL A 57 12.00 -3.86 20.85
CA VAL A 57 11.28 -3.63 19.58
C VAL A 57 10.97 -2.16 19.34
N SER A 58 10.64 -1.43 20.41
CA SER A 58 10.42 0.02 20.39
C SER A 58 11.64 0.82 19.96
N GLU A 59 12.84 0.42 20.38
CA GLU A 59 14.08 1.10 20.00
C GLU A 59 14.41 0.83 18.52
N PHE A 60 14.24 -0.41 18.07
CA PHE A 60 14.42 -0.77 16.67
C PHE A 60 13.48 0.01 15.73
N LEU A 61 12.21 0.18 16.12
CA LEU A 61 11.21 0.89 15.33
C LEU A 61 11.26 2.42 15.50
N SER A 62 11.93 2.93 16.54
CA SER A 62 11.96 4.36 16.84
C SER A 62 12.38 5.26 15.67
N PRO A 63 13.37 4.92 14.81
CA PRO A 63 13.75 5.79 13.70
C PRO A 63 12.64 5.98 12.65
N LEU A 64 11.68 5.06 12.58
CA LEU A 64 10.54 5.17 11.66
C LEU A 64 9.58 6.29 12.06
N THR A 65 9.56 6.69 13.34
CA THR A 65 8.73 7.82 13.80
C THR A 65 9.13 9.12 13.11
N SER A 66 10.42 9.48 13.10
CA SER A 66 10.92 10.67 12.41
C SER A 66 10.62 10.66 10.91
N LEU A 67 10.64 9.47 10.28
CA LEU A 67 10.32 9.32 8.85
C LEU A 67 8.81 9.42 8.56
N SER A 68 7.97 9.33 9.59
CA SER A 68 6.51 9.34 9.49
C SER A 68 5.89 10.69 9.86
N GLU A 69 6.69 11.68 10.25
CA GLU A 69 6.24 13.04 10.54
C GLU A 69 6.27 13.96 9.29
N ASP A 70 6.46 13.42 8.08
CA ASP A 70 6.42 14.20 6.85
C ASP A 70 4.99 14.72 6.58
N PRO A 71 4.80 16.03 6.35
CA PRO A 71 3.47 16.63 6.18
C PRO A 71 2.71 16.10 4.96
N ARG A 72 3.39 15.50 3.97
CA ARG A 72 2.74 14.92 2.78
C ARG A 72 2.12 13.55 3.05
N CYS A 73 2.62 12.83 4.06
CA CYS A 73 2.24 11.44 4.34
C CYS A 73 2.26 11.17 5.85
N LEU A 74 1.50 11.96 6.62
CA LEU A 74 1.53 11.94 8.08
C LEU A 74 1.17 10.56 8.66
N GLY A 75 2.08 10.01 9.44
CA GLY A 75 1.99 8.69 10.05
C GLY A 75 2.36 7.54 9.13
N TYR A 76 2.85 7.79 7.92
CA TYR A 76 3.38 6.77 7.03
C TYR A 76 4.85 7.05 6.72
N PRO A 77 5.77 6.05 6.77
CA PRO A 77 7.18 6.30 6.47
C PRO A 77 7.38 6.85 5.06
N VAL A 78 7.93 8.06 4.94
CA VAL A 78 8.13 8.76 3.66
C VAL A 78 8.94 7.93 2.65
N THR A 79 9.89 7.12 3.12
CA THR A 79 10.70 6.25 2.27
C THR A 79 9.86 5.19 1.57
N LEU A 80 8.90 4.60 2.27
CA LEU A 80 7.96 3.64 1.69
C LEU A 80 6.97 4.34 0.76
N TRP A 81 6.56 5.57 1.09
CA TRP A 81 5.63 6.33 0.27
C TRP A 81 6.28 6.65 -1.07
N LEU A 82 7.51 7.16 -1.05
CA LEU A 82 8.30 7.41 -2.26
C LEU A 82 8.54 6.13 -3.05
N ALA A 83 8.89 5.02 -2.39
CA ALA A 83 9.09 3.75 -3.08
C ALA A 83 7.82 3.29 -3.82
N HIS A 84 6.65 3.46 -3.19
CA HIS A 84 5.36 3.16 -3.82
C HIS A 84 5.15 4.05 -5.06
N GLU A 85 5.25 5.37 -4.90
CA GLU A 85 5.07 6.35 -5.97
C GLU A 85 6.02 6.12 -7.16
N PHE A 86 7.28 5.78 -6.89
CA PHE A 86 8.27 5.51 -7.94
C PHE A 86 8.13 4.13 -8.59
N SER A 87 7.56 3.16 -7.88
CA SER A 87 7.38 1.80 -8.40
C SER A 87 6.19 1.67 -9.36
N GLY A 88 5.23 2.61 -9.30
CA GLY A 88 4.09 2.65 -10.19
C GLY A 88 4.50 2.81 -11.66
N ALA A 89 3.82 2.08 -12.56
CA ALA A 89 3.97 2.35 -13.98
C ALA A 89 3.39 3.74 -14.28
N SER A 90 4.20 4.64 -14.83
CA SER A 90 3.72 5.97 -15.22
C SER A 90 2.62 5.87 -16.27
N ASN A 91 1.66 6.80 -16.26
CA ASN A 91 0.61 6.87 -17.27
C ASN A 91 1.16 6.90 -18.70
N SER A 92 2.32 7.55 -18.92
CA SER A 92 3.02 7.54 -20.21
C SER A 92 3.49 6.15 -20.64
N LYS A 93 3.95 5.35 -19.69
CA LYS A 93 4.42 3.98 -19.94
C LYS A 93 3.25 3.02 -20.13
N LEU A 94 2.15 3.22 -19.40
CA LEU A 94 0.89 2.52 -19.65
C LEU A 94 0.36 2.81 -21.05
N LEU A 95 0.31 4.07 -21.46
CA LEU A 95 -0.12 4.46 -22.82
C LEU A 95 0.77 3.82 -23.89
N GLN A 96 2.10 3.83 -23.69
CA GLN A 96 3.02 3.14 -24.59
C GLN A 96 2.73 1.64 -24.68
N TYR A 97 2.39 0.98 -23.57
CA TYR A 97 2.00 -0.43 -23.59
C TYR A 97 0.68 -0.65 -24.32
N TYR A 98 -0.32 0.22 -24.13
CA TYR A 98 -1.55 0.17 -24.91
C TYR A 98 -1.27 0.27 -26.41
N ASP A 99 -0.47 1.23 -26.85
CA ASP A 99 -0.11 1.40 -28.27
C ASP A 99 0.58 0.15 -28.84
N LEU A 100 1.48 -0.47 -28.08
CA LEU A 100 2.17 -1.69 -28.48
C LEU A 100 1.22 -2.88 -28.59
N ILE A 101 0.30 -3.02 -27.64
CA ILE A 101 -0.71 -4.08 -27.64
C ILE A 101 -1.65 -3.88 -28.82
N GLU A 102 -2.21 -2.68 -29.02
CA GLU A 102 -3.11 -2.39 -30.13
C GLU A 102 -2.45 -2.64 -31.48
N LYS A 103 -1.19 -2.23 -31.64
CA LYS A 103 -0.42 -2.51 -32.85
C LYS A 103 -0.30 -4.02 -33.10
N THR A 104 0.07 -4.78 -32.07
CA THR A 104 0.23 -6.24 -32.19
C THR A 104 -1.09 -6.93 -32.53
N LEU A 105 -2.20 -6.52 -31.88
CA LEU A 105 -3.54 -7.03 -32.18
C LEU A 105 -4.01 -6.63 -33.58
N SER A 106 -3.62 -5.45 -34.07
CA SER A 106 -3.90 -5.00 -35.43
C SER A 106 -3.12 -5.79 -36.47
N ASP A 107 -1.83 -6.06 -36.21
CA ASP A 107 -0.96 -6.84 -37.11
C ASP A 107 -1.49 -8.28 -37.27
N GLU A 108 -2.08 -8.85 -36.20
CA GLU A 108 -2.77 -10.16 -36.20
C GLU A 108 -4.23 -10.08 -36.71
N GLY A 109 -4.75 -8.88 -37.00
CA GLY A 109 -6.10 -8.68 -37.54
C GLY A 109 -7.26 -8.93 -36.55
N ILE A 110 -6.98 -9.01 -35.25
CA ILE A 110 -7.96 -9.34 -34.19
C ILE A 110 -8.44 -8.11 -33.39
N LEU A 111 -7.82 -6.94 -33.57
CA LEU A 111 -8.15 -5.72 -32.82
C LEU A 111 -9.61 -5.27 -33.00
N GLU A 112 -10.08 -5.17 -34.24
CA GLU A 112 -11.43 -4.67 -34.55
C GLU A 112 -12.55 -5.62 -34.07
N PRO A 113 -12.45 -6.96 -34.25
CA PRO A 113 -13.36 -7.91 -33.61
C PRO A 113 -13.46 -7.73 -32.08
N LEU A 114 -12.33 -7.58 -31.40
CA LEU A 114 -12.30 -7.42 -29.94
C LEU A 114 -12.97 -6.12 -29.48
N ARG A 115 -12.72 -5.00 -30.18
CA ARG A 115 -13.39 -3.71 -29.90
C ARG A 115 -14.90 -3.81 -30.07
N MET A 116 -15.38 -4.50 -31.10
CA MET A 116 -16.80 -4.72 -31.32
C MET A 116 -17.46 -5.58 -30.24
N GLU A 117 -16.74 -6.60 -29.76
CA GLU A 117 -17.19 -7.44 -28.64
C GLU A 117 -17.23 -6.65 -27.32
N GLU A 118 -16.19 -5.88 -27.03
CA GLU A 118 -16.13 -5.00 -25.86
C GLU A 118 -17.30 -4.00 -25.83
N LEU A 119 -17.61 -3.37 -26.97
CA LEU A 119 -18.75 -2.45 -27.09
C LEU A 119 -20.10 -3.15 -26.82
N SER A 120 -20.22 -4.41 -27.24
CA SER A 120 -21.43 -5.20 -27.04
C SER A 120 -21.59 -5.63 -25.58
N CYS A 121 -20.49 -6.04 -24.93
CA CYS A 121 -20.47 -6.48 -23.53
C CYS A 121 -20.59 -5.31 -22.55
N SER A 122 -19.96 -4.17 -22.83
CA SER A 122 -19.99 -2.97 -21.97
C SER A 122 -21.29 -2.18 -22.04
N PHE A 123 -22.22 -2.54 -22.93
CA PHE A 123 -23.47 -1.79 -23.11
C PHE A 123 -24.34 -1.76 -21.85
N ALA A 124 -24.50 -2.91 -21.18
CA ALA A 124 -25.27 -3.00 -19.95
C ALA A 124 -24.59 -2.22 -18.80
N ASP A 125 -23.27 -2.35 -18.68
CA ASP A 125 -22.48 -1.65 -17.65
C ASP A 125 -22.52 -0.13 -17.83
N LYS A 126 -22.43 0.36 -19.07
CA LYS A 126 -22.59 1.79 -19.39
C LYS A 126 -23.98 2.33 -19.08
N LEU A 127 -25.04 1.54 -19.28
CA LEU A 127 -26.41 1.87 -18.86
C LEU A 127 -26.52 2.05 -17.34
N HIS A 128 -25.72 1.30 -16.58
CA HIS A 128 -25.63 1.40 -15.12
C HIS A 128 -24.60 2.42 -14.62
N GLY A 129 -23.95 3.17 -15.52
CA GLY A 129 -22.95 4.18 -15.18
C GLY A 129 -21.58 3.63 -14.80
N ILE A 130 -21.34 2.33 -15.04
CA ILE A 130 -20.05 1.68 -14.77
C ILE A 130 -19.20 1.85 -16.03
N THR A 131 -18.16 2.70 -15.94
CA THR A 131 -17.33 3.10 -17.08
C THR A 131 -16.15 2.15 -17.28
N ASN A 132 -15.59 1.62 -16.20
CA ASN A 132 -14.52 0.62 -16.22
C ASN A 132 -14.72 -0.37 -15.05
N LEU A 133 -14.87 -1.66 -15.35
CA LEU A 133 -14.95 -2.72 -14.32
C LEU A 133 -13.66 -2.85 -13.49
N PHE A 134 -12.54 -2.32 -14.00
CA PHE A 134 -11.21 -2.38 -13.39
C PHE A 134 -10.71 -1.05 -12.79
N GLU A 135 -11.44 0.06 -12.97
CA GLU A 135 -11.26 1.23 -12.09
C GLU A 135 -11.95 0.92 -10.77
N GLY A 136 -11.32 0.07 -9.97
CA GLY A 136 -11.64 -0.06 -8.57
C GLY A 136 -11.35 1.27 -7.88
N GLY A 137 -12.39 2.09 -7.71
CA GLY A 137 -12.48 3.18 -6.74
C GLY A 137 -11.22 4.02 -6.56
N GLU A 138 -11.10 5.09 -7.36
CA GLU A 138 -10.42 6.28 -6.85
C GLU A 138 -11.14 6.74 -5.58
N GLY A 139 -10.50 6.48 -4.44
CA GLY A 139 -11.05 6.73 -3.12
C GLY A 139 -10.29 5.92 -2.09
N PHE A 140 -9.09 6.36 -1.74
CA PHE A 140 -8.49 6.05 -0.44
C PHE A 140 -9.32 6.74 0.67
N ASP A 141 -10.57 6.32 0.84
CA ASP A 141 -11.33 6.47 2.08
C ASP A 141 -11.41 5.07 2.69
N ARG A 142 -10.28 4.62 3.24
CA ARG A 142 -10.27 3.52 4.20
C ARG A 142 -10.10 4.15 5.58
N VAL A 143 -11.23 4.22 6.29
CA VAL A 143 -11.35 4.44 7.75
C VAL A 143 -10.35 3.57 8.51
#